data_AF-A0A537FD05-F1
#
_entry.id   AF-A0A537FD05-F1
#
_cell.length_a   1.000
_cell.length_b   1.000
_cell.length_c   1.000
_cell.angle_alpha   90.00
_cell.angle_beta   90.00
_cell.angle_gamma   90.00
#
_symmetry.space_group_name_H-M   'P 1'
#
loop_
_entity.id
_entity.type
_entity.pdbx_description
1 polymer ?
#
loop_
_entity_poly.entity_id
_entity_poly.type
_entity_poly.pdbx_seq_one_letter_code
_entity_poly.pdbx_strand_id
1 'polypeptide(L)'
;YALRDYDLLIDGLIGYGLEDNPRDRIAKIITDANASGRPILALDVPSGMNATTGEAHDPCIKATATLTLALPKTGFLAREASLYLGDLYLADISIPRKVYQSIGQKSMLFQKDTLQRIQLVHS
;
A
#
# COMPACT_ATOMS: atom_id res chain seq x y z
N TYR A 1 19.22 -2.39 -16.36
CA TYR A 1 17.89 -2.73 -16.91
C TYR A 1 17.10 -1.44 -17.04
N ALA A 2 16.35 -1.25 -18.13
CA ALA A 2 15.45 -0.10 -18.23
C ALA A 2 14.08 -0.52 -17.67
N LEU A 3 13.57 0.20 -16.66
CA LEU A 3 12.28 -0.12 -16.05
C LEU A 3 11.11 -0.09 -17.06
N ARG A 4 11.30 0.58 -18.20
CA ARG A 4 10.31 0.70 -19.28
C ARG A 4 10.08 -0.59 -20.06
N ASP A 5 10.98 -1.57 -19.93
CA ASP A 5 10.90 -2.85 -20.64
C ASP A 5 9.98 -3.86 -19.93
N TYR A 6 9.46 -3.52 -18.74
CA TYR A 6 8.54 -4.36 -17.98
C TYR A 6 7.10 -3.85 -18.09
N ASP A 7 6.13 -4.76 -18.14
CA ASP A 7 4.72 -4.39 -18.21
C ASP A 7 4.13 -3.92 -16.88
N LEU A 8 4.72 -4.36 -15.75
CA LEU A 8 4.27 -4.06 -14.40
C LEU A 8 5.48 -3.97 -13.45
N LEU A 9 5.46 -2.99 -12.56
CA LEU A 9 6.40 -2.92 -11.44
C LEU A 9 5.69 -3.32 -10.15
N ILE A 10 6.33 -4.17 -9.34
CA ILE A 10 5.85 -4.54 -8.01
C ILE A 10 6.69 -3.80 -6.99
N ASP A 11 6.04 -2.90 -6.25
CA ASP A 11 6.65 -2.20 -5.13
C ASP A 11 6.50 -3.05 -3.86
N GLY A 12 7.64 -3.51 -3.34
CA GLY A 12 7.77 -4.14 -2.03
C GLY A 12 9.04 -3.66 -1.34
N LEU A 13 9.45 -2.41 -1.59
CA LEU A 13 10.72 -1.86 -1.09
C LEU A 13 10.63 -1.54 0.40
N ILE A 14 9.53 -0.92 0.83
CA ILE A 14 9.26 -0.51 2.21
C ILE A 14 7.78 -0.78 2.53
N GLY A 15 7.53 -1.53 3.61
CA GLY A 15 6.18 -1.74 4.13
C GLY A 15 5.78 -0.67 5.16
N TYR A 16 5.19 -1.09 6.27
CA TYR A 16 4.63 -0.19 7.29
C TYR A 16 5.65 0.51 8.21
N GLY A 17 6.94 0.19 8.14
CA GLY A 17 7.96 0.62 9.11
C GLY A 17 8.66 1.95 8.80
N LEU A 18 8.14 2.74 7.87
CA LEU A 18 8.76 4.02 7.49
C LEU A 18 8.31 5.15 8.41
N GLU A 19 9.28 5.90 8.95
CA GLU A 19 9.02 7.08 9.80
C GLU A 19 9.53 8.39 9.18
N ASP A 20 10.28 8.34 8.08
CA ASP A 20 10.93 9.49 7.45
C ASP A 20 11.18 9.22 5.95
N ASN A 21 11.72 10.20 5.22
CA ASN A 21 12.06 10.09 3.80
C ASN A 21 12.89 8.85 3.46
N PRO A 22 12.53 8.09 2.40
CA PRO A 22 13.40 7.08 1.84
C PRO A 22 14.76 7.67 1.45
N ARG A 23 15.83 6.89 1.57
CA ARG A 23 17.21 7.36 1.35
C ARG A 23 17.94 6.54 0.30
N ASP A 24 19.02 7.12 -0.19
CA ASP A 24 20.02 6.47 -1.04
C ASP A 24 19.41 5.72 -2.23
N ARG A 25 19.74 4.43 -2.35
CA ARG A 25 19.31 3.56 -3.42
C ARG A 25 17.78 3.40 -3.45
N ILE A 26 17.11 3.40 -2.30
CA ILE A 26 15.65 3.22 -2.25
C ILE A 26 14.95 4.47 -2.80
N ALA A 27 15.37 5.66 -2.37
CA ALA A 27 14.86 6.91 -2.93
C ALA A 27 15.03 6.95 -4.45
N LYS A 28 16.21 6.57 -4.95
CA LYS A 28 16.46 6.50 -6.39
C LYS A 28 15.53 5.52 -7.11
N ILE A 29 15.31 4.33 -6.56
CA ILE A 29 14.42 3.33 -7.18
C ILE A 29 12.98 3.85 -7.24
N ILE A 30 12.48 4.46 -6.17
CA ILE A 30 11.13 5.03 -6.12
C ILE A 30 10.97 6.10 -7.21
N THR A 31 11.93 7.03 -7.30
CA THR A 31 11.93 8.09 -8.32
C THR A 31 11.96 7.51 -9.74
N ASP A 32 12.84 6.54 -10.00
CA ASP A 32 12.96 5.90 -11.32
C ASP A 32 11.69 5.11 -11.68
N ALA A 33 11.06 4.44 -10.70
CA ALA A 33 9.81 3.70 -10.88
C ALA A 33 8.65 4.64 -11.22
N ASN A 34 8.48 5.72 -10.47
CA ASN A 34 7.46 6.74 -10.74
C ASN A 34 7.65 7.40 -12.12
N ALA A 35 8.89 7.55 -12.59
CA ALA A 35 9.22 8.12 -13.90
C ALA A 35 9.18 7.11 -15.06
N SER A 36 8.94 5.83 -14.79
CA SER A 36 8.99 4.76 -15.80
C SER A 36 7.80 4.78 -16.78
N GLY A 37 6.69 5.41 -16.39
CA GLY A 37 5.42 5.37 -17.13
C GLY A 37 4.76 3.99 -17.13
N ARG A 38 5.18 3.07 -16.24
CA ARG A 38 4.60 1.74 -16.09
C ARG A 38 3.64 1.70 -14.90
N PRO A 39 2.60 0.85 -14.93
CA PRO A 39 1.76 0.65 -13.77
C PRO A 39 2.59 0.07 -12.61
N ILE A 40 2.26 0.50 -11.39
CA ILE A 40 2.93 0.06 -10.18
C ILE A 40 1.89 -0.57 -9.25
N LEU A 41 2.14 -1.81 -8.83
CA LEU A 41 1.38 -2.49 -7.78
C LEU A 41 2.17 -2.40 -6.47
N ALA A 42 1.67 -1.66 -5.49
CA ALA A 42 2.26 -1.62 -4.16
C ALA A 42 1.78 -2.81 -3.32
N LEU A 43 2.70 -3.47 -2.63
CA LEU A 43 2.42 -4.51 -1.66
C LEU A 43 2.38 -3.91 -0.27
N ASP A 44 1.27 -4.14 0.43
CA ASP A 44 0.95 -3.61 1.75
C ASP A 44 0.73 -2.10 1.78
N VAL A 45 1.75 -1.29 1.52
CA VAL A 45 1.76 0.19 1.56
C VAL A 45 2.65 0.69 0.42
N PRO A 46 2.28 1.76 -0.32
CA PRO A 46 3.21 2.39 -1.24
C PRO A 46 4.48 2.85 -0.52
N SER A 47 5.65 2.39 -0.98
CA SER A 47 6.92 2.76 -0.38
C SER A 47 7.09 4.27 -0.36
N GLY A 48 7.39 4.83 0.81
CA GLY A 48 7.41 6.27 1.04
C GLY A 48 6.18 6.81 1.80
N MET A 49 5.13 6.00 1.99
CA MET A 49 3.98 6.39 2.79
C MET A 49 4.09 5.89 4.24
N ASN A 50 3.76 6.77 5.19
CA ASN A 50 3.56 6.39 6.58
C ASN A 50 2.21 5.65 6.73
N ALA A 51 2.28 4.38 7.13
CA ALA A 51 1.11 3.51 7.32
C ALA A 51 0.10 4.05 8.35
N THR A 52 0.54 4.83 9.33
CA THR A 52 -0.31 5.27 10.44
C THR A 52 -0.95 6.61 10.14
N THR A 53 -0.18 7.58 9.65
CA THR A 53 -0.62 8.97 9.43
C THR A 53 -1.11 9.21 8.01
N GLY A 54 -0.67 8.42 7.03
CA GLY A 54 -0.95 8.64 5.62
C GLY A 54 -0.06 9.70 4.96
N GLU A 55 0.89 10.26 5.71
CA GLU A 55 1.89 11.19 5.17
C GLU A 55 2.72 10.50 4.09
N ALA A 56 2.83 11.15 2.93
CA ALA A 56 3.70 10.72 1.86
C ALA A 56 5.05 11.45 2.00
N HIS A 57 6.07 10.71 2.44
CA HIS A 57 7.44 11.17 2.49
C HIS A 57 8.05 11.22 1.08
N ASP A 58 9.06 12.06 0.87
CA ASP A 58 9.65 12.27 -0.45
C ASP A 58 10.91 11.41 -0.64
N PRO A 59 10.99 10.53 -1.65
CA PRO A 59 9.94 10.21 -2.63
C PRO A 59 8.97 9.12 -2.17
N CYS A 60 7.72 9.17 -2.65
CA CYS A 60 6.70 8.15 -2.41
C CYS A 60 6.17 7.54 -3.71
N ILE A 61 5.98 6.22 -3.73
CA ILE A 61 5.43 5.47 -4.86
C ILE A 61 4.01 5.94 -5.18
N LYS A 62 3.77 6.24 -6.46
CA LYS A 62 2.42 6.52 -6.98
C LYS A 62 1.87 5.24 -7.59
N ALA A 63 1.18 4.44 -6.77
CA ALA A 63 0.67 3.16 -7.19
C ALA A 63 -0.55 3.31 -8.12
N THR A 64 -0.62 2.42 -9.10
CA THR A 64 -1.87 2.18 -9.87
C THR A 64 -2.85 1.38 -9.03
N ALA A 65 -2.34 0.47 -8.20
CA ALA A 65 -3.10 -0.28 -7.21
C ALA A 65 -2.25 -0.63 -6.00
N THR A 66 -2.87 -0.80 -4.84
CA THR A 66 -2.24 -1.28 -3.61
C THR A 66 -2.95 -2.53 -3.12
N LEU A 67 -2.19 -3.60 -2.90
CA LEU A 67 -2.63 -4.83 -2.25
C LEU A 67 -2.28 -4.77 -0.76
N THR A 68 -3.20 -4.26 0.06
CA THR A 68 -3.03 -4.18 1.52
C THR A 68 -3.23 -5.55 2.18
N LEU A 69 -2.37 -5.88 3.15
CA LEU A 69 -2.38 -7.18 3.81
C LEU A 69 -3.07 -7.09 5.17
N ALA A 70 -3.84 -8.13 5.52
CA ALA A 70 -4.57 -8.29 6.79
C ALA A 70 -5.65 -7.24 7.07
N LEU A 71 -5.33 -5.96 7.22
CA LEU A 71 -6.28 -4.86 7.40
C LEU A 71 -5.82 -3.61 6.63
N PRO A 72 -6.75 -2.74 6.21
CA PRO A 72 -6.39 -1.41 5.72
C PRO A 72 -5.66 -0.63 6.82
N LYS A 73 -4.66 0.14 6.40
CA LYS A 73 -3.88 0.98 7.31
C LYS A 73 -4.65 2.24 7.66
N THR A 74 -4.52 2.73 8.88
CA THR A 74 -5.24 3.95 9.34
C THR A 74 -4.87 5.16 8.51
N GLY A 75 -3.60 5.26 8.10
CA GLY A 75 -3.10 6.35 7.26
C GLY A 75 -3.76 6.42 5.90
N PHE A 76 -4.39 5.34 5.41
CA PHE A 76 -5.04 5.36 4.11
C PHE A 76 -6.28 6.26 4.08
N LEU A 77 -6.85 6.58 5.24
CA LEU A 77 -7.98 7.52 5.36
C LEU A 77 -7.53 8.99 5.26
N ALA A 78 -6.23 9.27 5.26
CA ALA A 78 -5.73 10.61 5.03
C ALA A 78 -6.06 11.03 3.59
N ARG A 79 -6.55 12.26 3.43
CA ARG A 79 -6.98 12.79 2.14
C ARG A 79 -5.87 12.71 1.10
N GLU A 80 -4.65 12.99 1.51
CA GLU A 80 -3.45 13.01 0.68
C GLU A 80 -3.02 11.59 0.25
N ALA A 81 -3.32 10.54 1.04
CA ALA A 81 -2.95 9.16 0.73
C ALA A 81 -3.61 8.67 -0.58
N SER A 82 -4.83 9.13 -0.87
CA SER A 82 -5.57 8.79 -2.10
C SER A 82 -4.80 9.09 -3.39
N LEU A 83 -3.86 10.04 -3.36
CA LEU A 83 -3.02 10.41 -4.50
C LEU A 83 -1.95 9.35 -4.85
N TYR A 84 -1.69 8.41 -3.94
CA TYR A 84 -0.61 7.42 -4.03
C TYR A 84 -1.10 5.98 -4.01
N LEU A 85 -2.29 5.73 -3.47
CA LEU A 85 -2.81 4.37 -3.24
C LEU A 85 -3.31 3.66 -4.51
N GLY A 86 -3.87 4.41 -5.46
CA GLY A 86 -4.58 3.84 -6.60
C GLY A 86 -5.78 2.99 -6.18
N ASP A 87 -6.09 1.94 -6.95
CA ASP A 87 -7.11 0.97 -6.57
C ASP A 87 -6.69 0.14 -5.34
N LEU A 88 -7.58 -0.02 -4.36
CA LEU A 88 -7.28 -0.75 -3.13
C LEU A 88 -7.86 -2.15 -3.13
N TYR A 89 -6.99 -3.12 -2.84
CA TYR A 89 -7.33 -4.52 -2.65
C TYR A 89 -6.86 -4.98 -1.28
N LEU A 90 -7.69 -5.76 -0.59
CA LEU A 90 -7.39 -6.33 0.71
C LEU A 90 -7.20 -7.84 0.56
N ALA A 91 -6.01 -8.32 0.92
CA ALA A 91 -5.66 -9.74 0.91
C ALA A 91 -5.73 -10.37 2.30
N ASP A 92 -6.36 -11.54 2.34
CA ASP A 92 -6.29 -12.46 3.47
C ASP A 92 -4.92 -13.15 3.48
N ILE A 93 -4.15 -12.91 4.54
CA ILE A 93 -2.86 -13.59 4.77
C ILE A 93 -2.96 -14.64 5.87
N SER A 94 -4.17 -15.17 6.12
CA SER A 94 -4.48 -16.24 7.07
C SER A 94 -4.23 -15.87 8.54
N ILE A 95 -4.42 -14.60 8.91
CA ILE A 95 -4.41 -14.20 10.32
C ILE A 95 -5.58 -14.88 11.04
N PRO A 96 -5.36 -15.55 12.18
CA PRO A 96 -6.44 -16.23 12.89
C PRO A 96 -7.57 -15.27 13.27
N ARG A 97 -8.82 -15.64 12.99
CA ARG A 97 -10.02 -14.83 13.28
C ARG A 97 -10.08 -14.28 14.72
N LYS A 98 -9.57 -15.03 15.69
CA LYS A 98 -9.51 -14.62 17.10
C LYS A 98 -8.69 -13.35 17.33
N VAL A 99 -7.66 -13.09 16.51
CA VAL A 99 -6.84 -11.87 16.58
C VAL A 99 -7.64 -10.65 16.16
N TYR A 100 -8.45 -10.76 15.10
CA TYR A 100 -9.35 -9.66 14.70
C TYR A 100 -10.43 -9.41 15.76
N GLN A 101 -10.99 -10.48 16.34
CA GLN A 101 -11.98 -10.36 17.41
C GLN A 101 -11.42 -9.69 18.66
N SER A 102 -10.16 -9.94 19.03
CA SER A 102 -9.54 -9.34 20.22
C SER A 102 -9.33 -7.83 20.11
N ILE A 103 -9.23 -7.30 18.89
CA ILE A 103 -9.14 -5.85 18.64
C ILE A 103 -10.50 -5.20 18.33
N GLY A 104 -11.61 -5.90 18.64
CA GLY A 104 -12.97 -5.40 18.44
C GLY A 104 -13.44 -5.40 16.98
N GLN A 105 -12.66 -5.97 16.05
CA GLN A 105 -13.04 -6.06 14.65
C GLN A 105 -14.08 -7.17 14.48
N LYS A 106 -15.36 -6.78 14.35
CA LYS A 106 -16.50 -7.67 14.15
C LYS A 106 -16.76 -8.01 12.68
N SER A 107 -16.07 -7.33 11.77
CA SER A 107 -16.32 -7.42 10.34
C SER A 107 -16.16 -8.85 9.81
N MET A 108 -16.96 -9.19 8.80
CA MET A 108 -16.87 -10.46 8.05
C MET A 108 -15.78 -10.39 6.96
N LEU A 109 -14.72 -9.59 7.16
CA LEU A 109 -13.58 -9.53 6.24
C LEU A 109 -13.06 -10.96 6.05
N PHE A 110 -12.85 -11.35 4.79
CA PHE A 110 -12.31 -12.65 4.36
C PHE A 110 -13.22 -13.89 4.53
N GLN A 111 -14.54 -13.75 4.70
CA GLN A 111 -15.41 -14.93 4.85
C GLN A 111 -15.74 -15.69 3.56
N LYS A 112 -15.55 -15.07 2.39
CA LYS A 112 -15.91 -15.67 1.10
C LYS A 112 -14.72 -15.74 0.13
N ASP A 113 -13.92 -14.68 0.11
CA ASP A 113 -12.79 -14.53 -0.81
C ASP A 113 -11.54 -14.06 -0.07
N THR A 114 -10.38 -14.56 -0.53
CA THR A 114 -9.05 -14.20 -0.02
C THR A 114 -8.54 -12.86 -0.57
N LEU A 115 -9.25 -12.27 -1.54
CA LEU A 115 -8.94 -10.99 -2.14
C LEU A 115 -10.23 -10.19 -2.36
N GLN A 116 -10.27 -8.96 -1.86
CA GLN A 116 -11.44 -8.09 -1.99
C GLN A 116 -11.02 -6.70 -2.44
N ARG A 117 -11.64 -6.14 -3.48
CA ARG A 117 -11.50 -4.72 -3.77
C ARG A 117 -12.29 -3.92 -2.73
N ILE A 118 -11.67 -2.92 -2.14
CA ILE A 118 -12.28 -2.09 -1.10
C ILE A 118 -12.30 -0.61 -1.52
N GLN A 119 -13.20 0.15 -0.92
CA GLN A 119 -13.24 1.60 -1.05
C GLN A 119 -13.17 2.22 0.34
N LEU A 120 -12.39 3.30 0.46
CA LEU A 120 -12.30 4.07 1.69
C LEU A 120 -13.40 5.13 1.68
N VAL A 121 -14.26 5.09 2.68
CA VAL A 121 -15.29 6.12 2.89
C VAL A 121 -14.65 7.19 3.76
N HIS A 122 -14.44 8.38 3.19
CA HIS A 122 -13.99 9.55 3.96
C HIS A 122 -15.24 10.14 4.62
N SER A 123 -15.18 10.30 5.95
CA SER A 123 -16.22 10.96 6.74
C SER A 123 -16.19 12.48 6.58
#